data_AF-A0A535A904-F1
#
_entry.id   AF-A0A535A904-F1
#
_cell.length_a   1.000
_cell.length_b   1.000
_cell.length_c   1.000
_cell.angle_alpha   90.00
_cell.angle_beta   90.00
_cell.angle_gamma   90.00
#
_symmetry.space_group_name_H-M   'P 1'
#
loop_
_entity.id
_entity.type
_entity.pdbx_description
1 polymer ?
#
loop_
_entity_poly.entity_id
_entity_poly.type
_entity_poly.pdbx_seq_one_letter_code
_entity_poly.pdbx_strand_id
1 'polypeptide(L)'
;MMGNEALDRTQEADQAPAWQSPERETPPDRYRIKQERDGEVLTCVEAPTVTVRVKQGFCVTANAARSFPPGSIFLDGAAQGKPFIDPKRQIYNLDHHEGCVRAFTLSTCEQAMVLIRKGLDLRRRDWTVYANDADLDTVLALWVLLNHIRLNEGDGETRARIMPLLRLQGMVDAQGLELQDLCALPPDLLAETQAAIDELRAHELALKRRGRWQSSDLLRHAADRLRAIDELIYPPQHFEDVADIDELVRTEIGGDSVAIVCRSRAGIYEVERELRRLHGRRLGVVVLQRDATAYSVRQVDPYLPGSLEKVYAHLNLIDPAAGGHRSGNRWGGSADIGGSPRSSGTRVSPEQIARACEHAFSPPTLLRRVGRIASAALRSASVMAAALGIVLLLGLLDSRLGLVDGLAPSLPSEFPMLLLGFAGASFFLRGRRMPGVYGLRRLAGLDWCLVVPFATFGALAGGVWVPDVALPTTAWVEFLALLALPLASELLFRGLVQGSLVTCFPIQKCGGPWFLSRPAVLSAVLYVAWGAVLQNLPVALTQTMLGGPAALLGALVFGAAAGLARERSESVIAPILLHWMGIAAVLLARAGCM
;
A
#
# COMPACT_ATOMS: atom_id res chain seq x y z
N MET A 1 -27.61 86.49 40.05
CA MET A 1 -26.40 85.70 40.29
C MET A 1 -26.64 84.28 39.78
N MET A 2 -26.13 83.96 38.60
CA MET A 2 -25.39 82.73 38.27
C MET A 2 -24.92 82.88 36.82
N GLY A 3 -23.60 82.72 36.64
CA GLY A 3 -22.85 83.13 35.47
C GLY A 3 -22.57 82.02 34.46
N ASN A 4 -21.94 82.48 33.37
CA ASN A 4 -21.47 81.77 32.19
C ASN A 4 -20.36 80.75 32.45
N GLU A 5 -20.31 79.73 31.59
CA GLU A 5 -19.14 79.13 30.90
C GLU A 5 -19.75 78.13 29.87
N ALA A 6 -19.87 78.39 28.55
CA ALA A 6 -18.81 78.50 27.52
C ALA A 6 -17.81 77.33 27.69
N LEU A 7 -17.64 76.34 26.80
CA LEU A 7 -17.46 76.33 25.35
C LEU A 7 -17.29 74.86 24.91
N ASP A 8 -17.26 74.63 23.60
CA ASP A 8 -16.63 73.48 22.90
C ASP A 8 -17.51 72.28 22.51
N ARG A 9 -18.17 72.39 21.33
CA ARG A 9 -18.40 71.25 20.41
C ARG A 9 -18.43 71.79 18.97
N THR A 10 -17.27 71.92 18.37
CA THR A 10 -17.10 72.10 16.92
C THR A 10 -16.46 70.84 16.32
N GLN A 11 -17.08 70.37 15.22
CA GLN A 11 -16.47 69.67 14.09
C GLN A 11 -15.55 68.47 14.36
N GLU A 12 -16.02 67.27 14.00
CA GLU A 12 -15.15 66.34 13.28
C GLU A 12 -15.90 65.75 12.08
N ALA A 13 -15.26 65.93 10.94
CA ALA A 13 -15.73 65.61 9.60
C ALA A 13 -15.55 64.12 9.27
N ASP A 14 -16.32 63.67 8.28
CA ASP A 14 -16.18 62.44 7.52
C ASP A 14 -14.74 61.91 7.45
N GLN A 15 -14.45 60.85 8.21
CA GLN A 15 -13.39 59.91 7.87
C GLN A 15 -14.00 58.76 7.10
N ALA A 16 -13.87 58.81 5.77
CA ALA A 16 -14.03 57.63 4.94
C ALA A 16 -13.13 56.51 5.49
N PRO A 17 -13.60 55.25 5.55
CA PRO A 17 -12.78 54.17 6.03
C PRO A 17 -11.53 54.09 5.17
N ALA A 18 -10.36 54.10 5.82
CA ALA A 18 -9.09 53.91 5.17
C ALA A 18 -9.18 52.66 4.29
N TRP A 19 -9.04 52.83 2.97
CA TRP A 19 -8.80 51.72 2.06
C TRP A 19 -7.56 50.99 2.56
N GLN A 20 -7.77 49.87 3.25
CA GLN A 20 -6.72 48.91 3.50
C GLN A 20 -6.31 48.40 2.12
N SER A 21 -5.07 48.70 1.73
CA SER A 21 -4.46 48.04 0.57
C SER A 21 -4.65 46.53 0.77
N PRO A 22 -5.21 45.78 -0.20
CA PRO A 22 -5.30 44.34 -0.05
C PRO A 22 -3.88 43.84 0.24
N GLU A 23 -3.71 43.13 1.35
CA GLU A 23 -2.50 42.35 1.60
C GLU A 23 -2.23 41.60 0.30
N ARG A 24 -1.02 41.72 -0.27
CA ARG A 24 -0.65 40.95 -1.46
C ARG A 24 -0.77 39.47 -1.08
N GLU A 25 -1.90 38.87 -1.41
CA GLU A 25 -2.11 37.43 -1.30
C GLU A 25 -0.97 36.78 -2.10
N THR A 26 -0.22 35.88 -1.47
CA THR A 26 0.87 35.16 -2.13
C THR A 26 0.34 33.81 -2.61
N PRO A 27 0.81 33.29 -3.76
CA PRO A 27 0.51 31.94 -4.19
C PRO A 27 0.76 30.91 -3.08
N PRO A 28 -0.05 29.84 -2.98
CA PRO A 28 0.16 28.80 -1.97
C PRO A 28 1.48 28.07 -2.17
N ASP A 29 2.16 27.72 -1.07
CA ASP A 29 3.39 26.93 -1.14
C ASP A 29 3.09 25.48 -1.57
N ARG A 30 3.32 25.23 -2.86
CA ARG A 30 3.08 23.94 -3.51
C ARG A 30 4.33 23.07 -3.67
N TYR A 31 5.51 23.59 -3.35
CA TYR A 31 6.78 22.88 -3.52
C TYR A 31 7.24 22.31 -2.18
N ARG A 32 7.37 20.97 -2.11
CA ARG A 32 7.70 20.27 -0.87
C ARG A 32 8.99 19.49 -1.02
N ILE A 33 9.90 19.68 -0.07
CA ILE A 33 11.09 18.84 0.10
C ILE A 33 10.72 17.67 1.02
N LYS A 34 10.94 16.46 0.53
CA LYS A 34 10.64 15.21 1.25
C LYS A 34 11.91 14.38 1.39
N GLN A 35 12.01 13.63 2.48
CA GLN A 35 13.06 12.63 2.63
C GLN A 35 12.65 11.29 2.03
N GLU A 36 13.47 10.79 1.10
CA GLU A 36 13.35 9.44 0.54
C GLU A 36 14.57 8.60 0.91
N ARG A 37 14.52 7.29 0.59
CA ARG A 37 15.64 6.36 0.85
C ARG A 37 16.95 6.82 0.21
N ASP A 38 16.87 7.44 -0.96
CA ASP A 38 18.01 7.91 -1.75
C ASP A 38 18.30 9.41 -1.55
N GLY A 39 17.83 9.99 -0.44
CA GLY A 39 18.06 11.40 -0.07
C GLY A 39 16.85 12.31 -0.27
N GLU A 40 17.09 13.62 -0.10
CA GLU A 40 16.05 14.64 -0.25
C GLU A 40 15.62 14.79 -1.70
N VAL A 41 14.31 14.97 -1.88
CA VAL A 41 13.69 15.20 -3.19
C VAL A 41 12.72 16.37 -3.11
N LEU A 42 12.60 17.09 -4.22
CA LEU A 42 11.61 18.15 -4.39
C LEU A 42 10.41 17.61 -5.19
N THR A 43 9.21 17.93 -4.72
CA THR A 43 7.93 17.53 -5.34
C THR A 43 6.98 18.72 -5.41
N CYS A 44 6.06 18.70 -6.37
CA CYS A 44 4.98 19.69 -6.49
C CYS A 44 3.62 19.01 -6.29
N VAL A 45 2.71 19.62 -5.52
CA VAL A 45 1.37 19.04 -5.30
C VAL A 45 0.54 18.93 -6.59
N GLU A 46 0.79 19.80 -7.58
CA GLU A 46 0.12 19.77 -8.89
C GLU A 46 0.85 18.92 -9.94
N ALA A 47 2.02 18.37 -9.60
CA ALA A 47 2.73 17.40 -10.43
C ALA A 47 3.23 16.23 -9.57
N PRO A 48 2.32 15.45 -8.94
CA PRO A 48 2.66 14.40 -7.99
C PRO A 48 3.41 13.21 -8.62
N THR A 49 3.44 13.15 -9.96
CA THR A 49 4.19 12.16 -10.74
C THR A 49 5.61 12.59 -11.06
N VAL A 50 6.03 13.83 -10.73
CA VAL A 50 7.37 14.35 -11.04
C VAL A 50 8.15 14.56 -9.74
N THR A 51 9.27 13.84 -9.62
CA THR A 51 10.21 13.97 -8.52
C THR A 51 11.48 14.63 -9.02
N VAL A 52 11.98 15.64 -8.32
CA VAL A 52 13.17 16.40 -8.69
C VAL A 52 14.31 16.08 -7.73
N ARG A 53 15.48 15.78 -8.31
CA ARG A 53 16.74 15.54 -7.62
C ARG A 53 17.78 16.52 -8.13
N VAL A 54 18.17 17.46 -7.28
CA VAL A 54 19.25 18.41 -7.56
C VAL A 54 20.42 18.06 -6.67
N LYS A 55 21.58 17.74 -7.25
CA LYS A 55 22.77 17.38 -6.49
C LYS A 55 24.01 17.95 -7.16
N GLN A 56 24.76 18.75 -6.40
CA GLN A 56 25.99 19.37 -6.86
C GLN A 56 26.93 18.33 -7.50
N GLY A 57 27.35 18.61 -8.74
CA GLY A 57 28.33 17.79 -9.46
C GLY A 57 27.84 16.41 -9.87
N PHE A 58 26.54 16.13 -9.77
CA PHE A 58 25.96 14.91 -10.30
C PHE A 58 26.13 14.87 -11.82
N CYS A 59 26.85 13.89 -12.35
CA CYS A 59 27.02 13.74 -13.79
C CYS A 59 27.18 12.27 -14.12
N VAL A 60 26.36 11.76 -15.04
CA VAL A 60 26.44 10.38 -15.53
C VAL A 60 26.93 10.34 -16.97
N THR A 61 27.60 9.25 -17.38
CA THR A 61 28.03 9.10 -18.77
C THR A 61 26.82 8.95 -19.71
N ALA A 62 26.97 9.30 -20.99
CA ALA A 62 25.90 9.15 -21.99
C ALA A 62 25.31 7.72 -22.05
N ASN A 63 26.18 6.70 -21.94
CA ASN A 63 25.77 5.29 -21.92
C ASN A 63 25.04 4.91 -20.62
N ALA A 64 25.51 5.44 -19.48
CA ALA A 64 24.84 5.25 -18.21
C ALA A 64 23.45 5.89 -18.24
N ALA A 65 23.32 7.15 -18.68
CA ALA A 65 22.04 7.86 -18.81
C ALA A 65 21.02 7.05 -19.62
N ARG A 66 21.43 6.51 -20.78
CA ARG A 66 20.57 5.65 -21.61
C ARG A 66 20.12 4.37 -20.92
N SER A 67 20.83 3.94 -19.88
CA SER A 67 20.56 2.73 -19.12
C SER A 67 19.73 2.97 -17.85
N PHE A 68 19.42 4.22 -17.51
CA PHE A 68 18.60 4.56 -16.34
C PHE A 68 17.17 3.97 -16.41
N PRO A 69 16.47 3.91 -15.27
CA PRO A 69 15.07 3.56 -15.23
C PRO A 69 14.23 4.42 -16.19
N PRO A 70 13.21 3.85 -16.85
CA PRO A 70 12.25 4.60 -17.63
C PRO A 70 11.62 5.76 -16.82
N GLY A 71 11.38 6.91 -17.46
CA GLY A 71 10.89 8.10 -16.77
C GLY A 71 12.01 9.02 -16.24
N SER A 72 13.22 8.93 -16.76
CA SER A 72 14.35 9.76 -16.33
C SER A 72 14.54 10.96 -17.26
N ILE A 73 14.67 12.17 -16.70
CA ILE A 73 15.00 13.40 -17.43
C ILE A 73 16.27 13.99 -16.83
N PHE A 74 17.29 14.21 -17.64
CA PHE A 74 18.53 14.87 -17.24
C PHE A 74 18.52 16.31 -17.73
N LEU A 75 18.75 17.24 -16.81
CA LEU A 75 18.87 18.67 -17.09
C LEU A 75 20.33 19.08 -17.06
N ASP A 76 20.69 19.93 -17.99
CA ASP A 76 21.92 20.75 -18.01
C ASP A 76 23.16 20.10 -17.36
N GLY A 77 23.96 19.38 -18.14
CA GLY A 77 25.17 18.72 -17.65
C GLY A 77 24.98 17.56 -16.65
N ALA A 78 23.75 17.21 -16.24
CA ALA A 78 23.51 16.03 -15.39
C ALA A 78 23.80 14.70 -16.10
N ALA A 79 23.80 14.69 -17.43
CA ALA A 79 24.25 13.57 -18.25
C ALA A 79 25.19 14.08 -19.35
N GLN A 80 26.31 13.36 -19.53
CA GLN A 80 27.30 13.67 -20.55
C GLN A 80 26.77 13.45 -21.95
N GLY A 81 27.33 14.23 -22.87
CA GLY A 81 27.14 14.14 -24.30
C GLY A 81 25.87 14.84 -24.80
N LYS A 82 25.72 14.83 -26.13
CA LYS A 82 24.69 15.60 -26.82
C LYS A 82 23.25 15.30 -26.35
N PRO A 83 22.33 16.26 -26.54
CA PRO A 83 20.92 16.08 -26.22
C PRO A 83 20.32 14.89 -26.95
N PHE A 84 19.41 14.19 -26.29
CA PHE A 84 18.71 13.07 -26.91
C PHE A 84 17.34 12.84 -26.32
N ILE A 85 16.47 12.27 -27.16
CA ILE A 85 15.14 11.80 -26.77
C ILE A 85 15.07 10.31 -27.07
N ASP A 86 14.90 9.47 -26.05
CA ASP A 86 14.57 8.05 -26.22
C ASP A 86 13.07 7.85 -25.90
N PRO A 87 12.17 7.88 -26.90
CA PRO A 87 10.74 7.72 -26.67
C PRO A 87 10.36 6.28 -26.31
N LYS A 88 11.19 5.28 -26.61
CA LYS A 88 10.88 3.88 -26.25
C LYS A 88 11.12 3.64 -24.77
N ARG A 89 12.27 4.12 -24.28
CA ARG A 89 12.62 4.02 -22.86
C ARG A 89 12.05 5.16 -22.02
N GLN A 90 11.58 6.24 -22.64
CA GLN A 90 11.15 7.46 -21.97
C GLN A 90 12.29 8.03 -21.11
N ILE A 91 13.44 8.24 -21.74
CA ILE A 91 14.65 8.82 -21.13
C ILE A 91 15.11 9.99 -21.97
N TYR A 92 15.26 11.17 -21.37
CA TYR A 92 15.57 12.41 -22.08
C TYR A 92 16.79 13.10 -21.47
N ASN A 93 17.68 13.61 -22.32
CA ASN A 93 18.78 14.49 -21.92
C ASN A 93 18.57 15.85 -22.58
N LEU A 94 18.41 16.89 -21.76
CA LEU A 94 18.14 18.27 -22.17
C LEU A 94 19.37 19.17 -22.03
N ASP A 95 20.57 18.58 -22.04
CA ASP A 95 21.82 19.33 -22.03
C ASP A 95 21.90 20.35 -23.19
N HIS A 96 22.77 21.34 -23.09
CA HIS A 96 23.07 22.21 -24.23
C HIS A 96 24.53 22.71 -24.24
N HIS A 97 25.38 22.07 -23.45
CA HIS A 97 26.80 22.38 -23.34
C HIS A 97 27.69 21.35 -24.06
N GLU A 98 27.46 20.05 -23.85
CA GLU A 98 28.35 19.00 -24.32
C GLU A 98 27.86 18.39 -25.65
N GLY A 99 28.75 18.33 -26.65
CA GLY A 99 28.45 17.63 -27.91
C GLY A 99 27.42 18.32 -28.81
N CYS A 100 27.12 19.59 -28.55
CA CYS A 100 26.22 20.43 -29.32
C CYS A 100 26.89 21.76 -29.74
N VAL A 101 26.35 22.39 -30.78
CA VAL A 101 26.74 23.75 -31.15
C VAL A 101 25.84 24.69 -30.35
N ARG A 102 26.37 25.22 -29.24
CA ARG A 102 25.61 26.05 -28.28
C ARG A 102 24.85 27.19 -28.96
N ALA A 103 25.46 27.83 -29.97
CA ALA A 103 24.86 28.92 -30.72
C ALA A 103 23.58 28.57 -31.53
N PHE A 104 23.26 27.28 -31.71
CA PHE A 104 22.05 26.84 -32.43
C PHE A 104 21.22 25.83 -31.64
N THR A 105 21.64 25.52 -30.41
CA THR A 105 20.96 24.59 -29.53
C THR A 105 20.20 25.41 -28.50
N LEU A 106 18.89 25.18 -28.39
CA LEU A 106 18.06 25.82 -27.37
C LEU A 106 18.60 25.51 -25.97
N SER A 107 18.45 26.44 -25.02
CA SER A 107 18.81 26.18 -23.63
C SER A 107 17.93 25.10 -23.00
N THR A 108 18.31 24.62 -21.82
CA THR A 108 17.59 23.54 -21.12
C THR A 108 16.13 23.93 -20.86
N CYS A 109 15.86 25.18 -20.43
CA CYS A 109 14.49 25.64 -20.16
C CYS A 109 13.61 25.70 -21.42
N GLU A 110 14.18 26.13 -22.55
CA GLU A 110 13.49 26.16 -23.82
C GLU A 110 13.24 24.74 -24.37
N GLN A 111 14.21 23.84 -24.25
CA GLN A 111 14.06 22.43 -24.60
C GLN A 111 12.92 21.76 -23.80
N ALA A 112 12.84 22.03 -22.49
CA ALA A 112 11.76 21.54 -21.64
C ALA A 112 10.38 22.03 -22.13
N MET A 113 10.27 23.33 -22.47
CA MET A 113 9.02 23.90 -23.00
C MET A 113 8.62 23.23 -24.32
N VAL A 114 9.58 23.03 -25.23
CA VAL A 114 9.33 22.34 -26.49
C VAL A 114 8.80 20.92 -26.26
N LEU A 115 9.38 20.17 -25.31
CA LEU A 115 8.91 18.82 -24.99
C LEU A 115 7.48 18.81 -24.48
N ILE A 116 7.15 19.66 -23.51
CA ILE A 116 5.79 19.78 -22.97
C ILE A 116 4.80 20.13 -24.09
N ARG A 117 5.14 21.12 -24.92
CA ARG A 117 4.25 21.60 -26.00
C ARG A 117 4.14 20.64 -27.18
N LYS A 118 5.13 19.77 -27.41
CA LYS A 118 5.06 18.69 -28.40
C LYS A 118 4.37 17.42 -27.89
N GLY A 119 3.84 17.44 -26.67
CA GLY A 119 2.95 16.40 -26.16
C GLY A 119 3.59 15.42 -25.18
N LEU A 120 4.69 15.77 -24.53
CA LEU A 120 5.17 15.02 -23.38
C LEU A 120 4.16 15.10 -22.23
N ASP A 121 3.43 14.01 -22.00
CA ASP A 121 2.48 13.90 -20.89
C ASP A 121 3.15 13.25 -19.67
N LEU A 122 3.56 14.10 -18.72
CA LEU A 122 4.23 13.69 -17.48
C LEU A 122 3.30 12.96 -16.50
N ARG A 123 1.99 12.85 -16.78
CA ARG A 123 1.05 12.10 -15.94
C ARG A 123 1.04 10.61 -16.25
N ARG A 124 1.61 10.20 -17.39
CA ARG A 124 1.57 8.81 -17.90
C ARG A 124 2.44 7.83 -17.10
N ARG A 125 3.30 8.30 -16.21
CA ARG A 125 4.12 7.50 -15.30
C ARG A 125 4.76 8.41 -14.25
N ASP A 126 5.48 7.80 -13.32
CA ASP A 126 6.35 8.54 -12.41
C ASP A 126 7.65 8.91 -13.15
N TRP A 127 8.10 10.14 -12.96
CA TRP A 127 9.27 10.74 -13.58
C TRP A 127 10.26 11.19 -12.52
N THR A 128 11.55 10.99 -12.78
CA THR A 128 12.61 11.58 -11.98
C THR A 128 13.44 12.52 -12.84
N VAL A 129 13.52 13.78 -12.40
CA VAL A 129 14.31 14.83 -13.04
C VAL A 129 15.61 14.99 -12.26
N TYR A 130 16.73 14.91 -12.96
CA TYR A 130 18.07 15.01 -12.39
C TYR A 130 18.74 16.29 -12.87
N ALA A 131 19.28 17.07 -11.94
CA ALA A 131 20.07 18.26 -12.21
C ALA A 131 21.36 18.26 -11.37
N ASN A 132 22.42 18.83 -11.95
CA ASN A 132 23.75 18.87 -11.34
C ASN A 132 24.07 20.23 -10.66
N ASP A 133 23.30 21.26 -11.01
CA ASP A 133 23.36 22.62 -10.51
C ASP A 133 21.91 23.18 -10.44
N ALA A 134 21.73 24.38 -9.90
CA ALA A 134 20.44 25.05 -9.77
C ALA A 134 20.51 26.51 -10.25
N ASP A 135 21.16 26.74 -11.39
CA ASP A 135 21.12 28.05 -12.04
C ASP A 135 19.73 28.36 -12.63
N LEU A 136 19.56 29.59 -13.12
CA LEU A 136 18.25 30.02 -13.59
C LEU A 136 17.72 29.22 -14.80
N ASP A 137 18.57 28.77 -15.73
CA ASP A 137 18.12 27.95 -16.86
C ASP A 137 17.58 26.60 -16.38
N THR A 138 18.31 25.94 -15.47
CA THR A 138 17.86 24.70 -14.84
C THR A 138 16.58 24.89 -14.03
N VAL A 139 16.50 25.95 -13.21
CA VAL A 139 15.31 26.22 -12.38
C VAL A 139 14.08 26.52 -13.25
N LEU A 140 14.23 27.27 -14.34
CA LEU A 140 13.14 27.50 -15.29
C LEU A 140 12.71 26.21 -15.99
N ALA A 141 13.66 25.34 -16.35
CA ALA A 141 13.34 24.01 -16.88
C ALA A 141 12.53 23.17 -15.88
N LEU A 142 12.94 23.17 -14.61
CA LEU A 142 12.19 22.52 -13.52
C LEU A 142 10.79 23.11 -13.38
N TRP A 143 10.65 24.43 -13.42
CA TRP A 143 9.36 25.11 -13.35
C TRP A 143 8.45 24.63 -14.48
N VAL A 144 8.95 24.58 -15.71
CA VAL A 144 8.19 24.11 -16.89
C VAL A 144 7.70 22.68 -16.72
N LEU A 145 8.56 21.77 -16.25
CA LEU A 145 8.19 20.36 -16.05
C LEU A 145 7.15 20.20 -14.92
N LEU A 146 7.31 20.92 -13.81
CA LEU A 146 6.37 20.90 -12.70
C LEU A 146 5.03 21.60 -13.02
N ASN A 147 5.01 22.49 -14.02
CA ASN A 147 3.82 23.22 -14.48
C ASN A 147 3.20 22.68 -15.78
N HIS A 148 3.59 21.47 -16.20
CA HIS A 148 3.16 20.90 -17.48
C HIS A 148 1.64 20.82 -17.68
N ILE A 149 0.84 20.76 -16.61
CA ILE A 149 -0.63 20.76 -16.70
C ILE A 149 -1.11 22.16 -17.09
N ARG A 150 -0.78 23.18 -16.30
CA ARG A 150 -1.17 24.59 -16.54
C ARG A 150 -0.65 25.12 -17.88
N LEU A 151 0.57 24.73 -18.27
CA LEU A 151 1.13 25.08 -19.58
C LEU A 151 0.36 24.51 -20.77
N ASN A 152 -0.41 23.44 -20.56
CA ASN A 152 -1.22 22.80 -21.58
C ASN A 152 -2.71 23.21 -21.51
N GLU A 153 -3.08 24.11 -20.61
CA GLU A 153 -4.44 24.67 -20.54
C GLU A 153 -4.74 25.59 -21.75
N GLY A 154 -6.04 25.71 -22.05
CA GLY A 154 -6.54 26.22 -23.33
C GLY A 154 -6.39 27.73 -23.53
N ASP A 155 -6.44 28.53 -22.46
CA ASP A 155 -6.37 29.99 -22.54
C ASP A 155 -4.97 30.51 -22.93
N GLY A 156 -3.92 29.75 -22.63
CA GLY A 156 -2.54 30.13 -22.88
C GLY A 156 -2.02 31.29 -22.05
N GLU A 157 -2.74 31.72 -21.01
CA GLU A 157 -2.35 32.89 -20.21
C GLU A 157 -1.02 32.63 -19.48
N THR A 158 -0.91 31.51 -18.78
CA THR A 158 0.32 31.09 -18.10
C THR A 158 1.49 31.02 -19.08
N ARG A 159 1.26 30.50 -20.31
CA ARG A 159 2.29 30.44 -21.34
C ARG A 159 2.72 31.83 -21.78
N ALA A 160 1.78 32.74 -22.00
CA ALA A 160 2.09 34.10 -22.43
C ALA A 160 2.96 34.84 -21.41
N ARG A 161 2.73 34.60 -20.11
CA ARG A 161 3.49 35.21 -19.01
C ARG A 161 4.91 34.62 -18.86
N ILE A 162 5.09 33.30 -18.96
CA ILE A 162 6.39 32.66 -18.75
C ILE A 162 7.32 32.73 -19.98
N MET A 163 6.77 32.78 -21.19
CA MET A 163 7.58 32.70 -22.41
C MET A 163 8.64 33.80 -22.56
N PRO A 164 8.41 35.09 -22.21
CA PRO A 164 9.45 36.11 -22.25
C PRO A 164 10.67 35.75 -21.37
N LEU A 165 10.42 35.29 -20.14
CA LEU A 165 11.46 34.82 -19.21
C LEU A 165 12.28 33.67 -19.81
N LEU A 166 11.61 32.65 -20.36
CA LEU A 166 12.29 31.49 -20.98
C LEU A 166 13.12 31.89 -22.19
N ARG A 167 12.58 32.78 -23.05
CA ARG A 167 13.27 33.21 -24.27
C ARG A 167 14.49 34.06 -23.97
N LEU A 168 14.35 35.02 -23.05
CA LEU A 168 15.46 35.88 -22.68
C LEU A 168 16.54 35.10 -21.95
N GLN A 169 16.19 34.30 -20.94
CA GLN A 169 17.17 33.48 -20.22
C GLN A 169 17.83 32.48 -21.18
N GLY A 170 17.08 31.82 -22.05
CA GLY A 170 17.64 30.86 -23.00
C GLY A 170 18.59 31.51 -24.01
N MET A 171 18.29 32.72 -24.48
CA MET A 171 19.20 33.48 -25.34
C MET A 171 20.48 33.88 -24.61
N VAL A 172 20.36 34.44 -23.39
CA VAL A 172 21.51 34.84 -22.58
C VAL A 172 22.39 33.64 -22.26
N ASP A 173 21.77 32.50 -21.98
CA ASP A 173 22.49 31.30 -21.63
C ASP A 173 23.07 30.55 -22.85
N ALA A 174 22.49 30.67 -24.05
CA ALA A 174 23.08 30.11 -25.26
C ALA A 174 24.15 31.01 -25.89
N GLN A 175 23.91 32.33 -25.93
CA GLN A 175 24.68 33.30 -26.73
C GLN A 175 25.41 34.37 -25.92
N GLY A 176 25.08 34.53 -24.64
CA GLY A 176 25.54 35.64 -23.81
C GLY A 176 24.65 36.88 -23.90
N LEU A 177 24.92 37.85 -23.02
CA LEU A 177 24.14 39.08 -22.85
C LEU A 177 24.17 39.99 -24.09
N GLU A 178 25.25 39.94 -24.88
CA GLU A 178 25.50 40.80 -26.04
C GLU A 178 24.46 40.62 -27.16
N LEU A 179 23.76 39.46 -27.18
CA LEU A 179 22.83 39.05 -28.24
C LEU A 179 21.39 38.92 -27.74
N GLN A 180 21.05 39.57 -26.62
CA GLN A 180 19.69 39.57 -26.07
C GLN A 180 18.64 40.18 -27.02
N ASP A 181 19.05 41.05 -27.95
CA ASP A 181 18.20 41.66 -28.98
C ASP A 181 17.61 40.61 -29.94
N LEU A 182 18.29 39.48 -30.13
CA LEU A 182 17.80 38.35 -30.93
C LEU A 182 16.55 37.68 -30.34
N CYS A 183 16.19 37.96 -29.08
CA CYS A 183 14.90 37.52 -28.52
C CYS A 183 13.71 38.18 -29.22
N ALA A 184 13.92 39.34 -29.86
CA ALA A 184 12.90 40.15 -30.52
C ALA A 184 11.71 40.50 -29.61
N LEU A 185 11.95 40.70 -28.32
CA LEU A 185 10.95 41.21 -27.39
C LEU A 185 10.76 42.72 -27.59
N PRO A 186 9.52 43.25 -27.41
CA PRO A 186 9.31 44.69 -27.33
C PRO A 186 10.23 45.32 -26.27
N PRO A 187 10.77 46.54 -26.48
CA PRO A 187 11.75 47.14 -25.56
C PRO A 187 11.28 47.20 -24.10
N ASP A 188 10.03 47.57 -23.86
CA ASP A 188 9.47 47.65 -22.51
C ASP A 188 9.40 46.26 -21.85
N LEU A 189 8.96 45.24 -22.60
CA LEU A 189 8.90 43.86 -22.14
C LEU A 189 10.30 43.27 -21.91
N LEU A 190 11.27 43.61 -22.77
CA LEU A 190 12.67 43.20 -22.59
C LEU A 190 13.23 43.77 -21.28
N ALA A 191 13.01 45.06 -21.01
CA ALA A 191 13.46 45.71 -19.79
C ALA A 191 12.80 45.10 -18.53
N GLU A 192 11.49 44.87 -18.57
CA GLU A 192 10.75 44.22 -17.49
C GLU A 192 11.24 42.78 -17.24
N THR A 193 11.40 42.00 -18.32
CA THR A 193 11.88 40.61 -18.25
C THR A 193 13.31 40.56 -17.72
N GLN A 194 14.19 41.47 -18.15
CA GLN A 194 15.57 41.54 -17.66
C GLN A 194 15.61 41.87 -16.17
N ALA A 195 14.79 42.82 -15.70
CA ALA A 195 14.69 43.14 -14.29
C ALA A 195 14.24 41.93 -13.44
N ALA A 196 13.26 41.18 -13.94
CA ALA A 196 12.81 39.94 -13.29
C ALA A 196 13.91 38.87 -13.24
N ILE A 197 14.67 38.68 -14.33
CA ILE A 197 15.83 37.76 -14.36
C ILE A 197 16.90 38.19 -13.35
N ASP A 198 17.21 39.48 -13.30
CA ASP A 198 18.23 40.01 -12.38
C ASP A 198 17.83 39.78 -10.91
N GLU A 199 16.55 39.98 -10.57
CA GLU A 199 16.01 39.68 -9.25
C GLU A 199 16.08 38.19 -8.92
N LEU A 200 15.67 37.32 -9.85
CA LEU A 200 15.72 35.87 -9.66
C LEU A 200 17.15 35.37 -9.43
N ARG A 201 18.13 35.95 -10.14
CA ARG A 201 19.56 35.57 -10.06
C ARG A 201 20.34 36.24 -8.94
N ALA A 202 19.81 37.30 -8.31
CA ALA A 202 20.55 38.09 -7.33
C ALA A 202 21.17 37.24 -6.21
N HIS A 203 20.43 36.26 -5.69
CA HIS A 203 20.90 35.36 -4.64
C HIS A 203 22.01 34.41 -5.12
N GLU A 204 21.79 33.77 -6.28
CA GLU A 204 22.77 32.89 -6.94
C GLU A 204 24.10 33.62 -7.18
N LEU A 205 24.04 34.82 -7.78
CA LEU A 205 25.21 35.65 -8.06
C LEU A 205 25.93 36.07 -6.78
N ALA A 206 25.20 36.41 -5.71
CA ALA A 206 25.78 36.74 -4.42
C ALA A 206 26.54 35.56 -3.79
N LEU A 207 26.00 34.33 -3.90
CA LEU A 207 26.68 33.12 -3.44
C LEU A 207 27.91 32.79 -4.27
N LYS A 208 27.81 32.90 -5.61
CA LYS A 208 28.93 32.68 -6.54
C LYS A 208 30.08 33.66 -6.28
N ARG A 209 29.79 34.96 -6.12
CA ARG A 209 30.79 36.00 -5.78
C ARG A 209 31.52 35.72 -4.45
N ARG A 210 30.84 35.09 -3.50
CA ARG A 210 31.41 34.72 -2.19
C ARG A 210 32.11 33.34 -2.19
N GLY A 211 32.13 32.64 -3.32
CA GLY A 211 32.66 31.27 -3.43
C GLY A 211 31.87 30.23 -2.63
N ARG A 212 30.62 30.53 -2.24
CA ARG A 212 29.78 29.68 -1.38
C ARG A 212 28.74 28.86 -2.13
N TRP A 213 28.69 28.98 -3.46
CA TRP A 213 27.72 28.27 -4.28
C TRP A 213 27.85 26.75 -4.16
N GLN A 214 29.08 26.23 -4.27
CA GLN A 214 29.38 24.79 -4.25
C GLN A 214 29.03 24.08 -2.93
N SER A 215 28.84 24.83 -1.84
CA SER A 215 28.46 24.30 -0.52
C SER A 215 27.03 24.68 -0.11
N SER A 216 26.26 25.25 -1.03
CA SER A 216 24.88 25.64 -0.80
C SER A 216 23.92 24.47 -0.96
N ASP A 217 22.75 24.57 -0.32
CA ASP A 217 21.66 23.61 -0.52
C ASP A 217 20.92 23.96 -1.81
N LEU A 218 21.36 23.36 -2.92
CA LEU A 218 20.80 23.60 -4.24
C LEU A 218 19.31 23.21 -4.33
N LEU A 219 18.86 22.21 -3.56
CA LEU A 219 17.47 21.76 -3.61
C LEU A 219 16.55 22.78 -2.95
N ARG A 220 16.95 23.33 -1.80
CA ARG A 220 16.25 24.46 -1.16
C ARG A 220 16.30 25.71 -2.02
N HIS A 221 17.45 26.02 -2.61
CA HIS A 221 17.58 27.14 -3.54
C HIS A 221 16.59 27.02 -4.70
N ALA A 222 16.53 25.85 -5.35
CA ALA A 222 15.58 25.58 -6.43
C ALA A 222 14.13 25.77 -5.97
N ALA A 223 13.75 25.24 -4.80
CA ALA A 223 12.41 25.43 -4.25
C ALA A 223 12.07 26.91 -4.02
N ASP A 224 13.00 27.69 -3.46
CA ASP A 224 12.81 29.13 -3.21
C ASP A 224 12.68 29.93 -4.51
N ARG A 225 13.45 29.57 -5.55
CA ARG A 225 13.34 30.22 -6.87
C ARG A 225 12.07 29.82 -7.60
N LEU A 226 11.62 28.57 -7.49
CA LEU A 226 10.34 28.13 -8.05
C LEU A 226 9.16 28.89 -7.46
N ARG A 227 9.17 29.19 -6.15
CA ARG A 227 8.16 30.05 -5.51
C ARG A 227 8.21 31.48 -6.02
N ALA A 228 9.41 32.05 -6.16
CA ALA A 228 9.57 33.39 -6.71
C ALA A 228 9.05 33.46 -8.17
N ILE A 229 9.27 32.42 -8.98
CA ILE A 229 8.68 32.35 -10.33
C ILE A 229 7.16 32.24 -10.25
N ASP A 230 6.59 31.45 -9.33
CA ASP A 230 5.13 31.39 -9.16
C ASP A 230 4.53 32.76 -8.82
N GLU A 231 5.17 33.55 -7.96
CA GLU A 231 4.76 34.93 -7.62
C GLU A 231 4.79 35.88 -8.83
N LEU A 232 5.74 35.69 -9.75
CA LEU A 232 5.84 36.49 -10.97
C LEU A 232 4.77 36.09 -12.01
N ILE A 233 4.45 34.80 -12.10
CA ILE A 233 3.62 34.26 -13.18
C ILE A 233 2.15 34.18 -12.82
N TYR A 234 1.83 33.81 -11.58
CA TYR A 234 0.46 33.50 -11.19
C TYR A 234 -0.14 34.59 -10.32
N PRO A 235 -1.34 35.10 -10.67
CA PRO A 235 -2.12 35.85 -9.72
C PRO A 235 -2.59 34.91 -8.59
N PRO A 236 -2.85 35.42 -7.36
CA PRO A 236 -3.18 34.58 -6.21
C PRO A 236 -4.45 33.74 -6.41
N GLN A 237 -5.42 34.31 -7.12
CA GLN A 237 -6.71 33.70 -7.50
C GLN A 237 -6.54 32.44 -8.38
N HIS A 238 -5.38 32.27 -9.01
CA HIS A 238 -5.11 31.19 -9.96
C HIS A 238 -5.01 29.80 -9.30
N PHE A 239 -5.03 29.74 -7.96
CA PHE A 239 -4.96 28.52 -7.16
C PHE A 239 -6.21 28.27 -6.31
N GLU A 240 -7.26 29.07 -6.43
CA GLU A 240 -8.53 28.86 -5.72
C GLU A 240 -9.20 27.52 -6.08
N ASP A 241 -8.87 26.97 -7.25
CA ASP A 241 -9.38 25.69 -7.77
C ASP A 241 -8.66 24.47 -7.19
N VAL A 242 -7.53 24.66 -6.50
CA VAL A 242 -6.72 23.55 -5.98
C VAL A 242 -7.32 23.04 -4.67
N ALA A 243 -8.03 21.92 -4.75
CA ALA A 243 -8.49 21.23 -3.54
C ALA A 243 -7.28 20.78 -2.70
N ASP A 244 -7.32 21.07 -1.39
CA ASP A 244 -6.34 20.55 -0.44
C ASP A 244 -6.50 19.03 -0.32
N ILE A 245 -5.68 18.30 -1.06
CA ILE A 245 -5.63 16.84 -1.10
C ILE A 245 -4.31 16.40 -0.49
N ASP A 246 -4.40 15.78 0.68
CA ASP A 246 -3.29 15.13 1.36
C ASP A 246 -3.20 13.67 0.88
N GLU A 247 -2.30 13.39 -0.06
CA GLU A 247 -1.99 12.04 -0.53
C GLU A 247 -1.26 11.25 0.57
N LEU A 248 -1.95 10.28 1.17
CA LEU A 248 -1.41 9.46 2.25
C LEU A 248 -0.57 8.30 1.71
N VAL A 249 -1.10 7.59 0.71
CA VAL A 249 -0.45 6.43 0.09
C VAL A 249 -0.85 6.33 -1.37
N ARG A 250 0.14 6.16 -2.25
CA ARG A 250 -0.06 5.78 -3.64
C ARG A 250 0.54 4.40 -3.90
N THR A 251 -0.18 3.57 -4.64
CA THR A 251 0.30 2.24 -5.03
C THR A 251 -0.09 1.93 -6.47
N GLU A 252 0.80 1.25 -7.19
CA GLU A 252 0.51 0.76 -8.53
C GLU A 252 -0.43 -0.44 -8.46
N ILE A 253 -1.41 -0.44 -9.35
CA ILE A 253 -2.37 -1.51 -9.55
C ILE A 253 -2.33 -1.96 -11.03
N GLY A 254 -3.06 -3.02 -11.38
CA GLY A 254 -2.96 -3.61 -12.72
C GLY A 254 -3.16 -2.61 -13.87
N GLY A 255 -2.33 -2.72 -14.91
CA GLY A 255 -2.45 -1.93 -16.14
C GLY A 255 -1.85 -0.51 -16.09
N ASP A 256 -0.75 -0.30 -15.36
CA ASP A 256 -0.09 1.01 -15.11
C ASP A 256 -0.96 2.02 -14.33
N SER A 257 -2.15 1.59 -13.91
CA SER A 257 -3.07 2.37 -13.09
C SER A 257 -2.57 2.47 -11.65
N VAL A 258 -3.08 3.46 -10.90
CA VAL A 258 -2.74 3.71 -9.51
C VAL A 258 -3.99 3.73 -8.64
N ALA A 259 -3.84 3.24 -7.41
CA ALA A 259 -4.77 3.46 -6.31
C ALA A 259 -4.20 4.54 -5.39
N ILE A 260 -4.99 5.57 -5.12
CA ILE A 260 -4.60 6.71 -4.29
C ILE A 260 -5.46 6.72 -3.03
N VAL A 261 -4.82 6.63 -1.88
CA VAL A 261 -5.42 6.85 -0.57
C VAL A 261 -5.08 8.27 -0.14
N CYS A 262 -6.11 9.08 0.06
CA CYS A 262 -5.95 10.50 0.34
C CYS A 262 -6.93 10.98 1.41
N ARG A 263 -6.64 12.14 1.99
CA ARG A 263 -7.52 12.89 2.87
C ARG A 263 -7.82 14.24 2.23
N SER A 264 -9.07 14.66 2.29
CA SER A 264 -9.48 15.99 1.85
C SER A 264 -10.76 16.40 2.56
N ARG A 265 -11.00 17.72 2.63
CA ARG A 265 -12.29 18.28 3.06
C ARG A 265 -13.37 18.16 1.97
N ALA A 266 -12.94 18.02 0.71
CA ALA A 266 -13.79 17.89 -0.45
C ALA A 266 -14.48 16.52 -0.55
N GLY A 267 -15.58 16.46 -1.31
CA GLY A 267 -16.28 15.21 -1.58
C GLY A 267 -15.49 14.28 -2.52
N ILE A 268 -15.75 12.97 -2.48
CA ILE A 268 -15.01 11.99 -3.30
C ILE A 268 -15.04 12.27 -4.81
N TYR A 269 -16.13 12.87 -5.32
CA TYR A 269 -16.25 13.24 -6.73
C TYR A 269 -15.41 14.47 -7.11
N GLU A 270 -15.28 15.43 -6.20
CA GLU A 270 -14.41 16.60 -6.38
C GLU A 270 -12.94 16.14 -6.33
N VAL A 271 -12.61 15.33 -5.33
CA VAL A 271 -11.28 14.70 -5.20
C VAL A 271 -10.95 13.85 -6.43
N GLU A 272 -11.89 13.07 -6.95
CA GLU A 272 -11.70 12.32 -8.19
C GLU A 272 -11.41 13.24 -9.37
N ARG A 273 -12.14 14.34 -9.53
CA ARG A 273 -11.93 15.29 -10.63
C ARG A 273 -10.51 15.86 -10.59
N GLU A 274 -10.06 16.31 -9.43
CA GLU A 274 -8.71 16.87 -9.25
C GLU A 274 -7.64 15.79 -9.45
N LEU A 275 -7.76 14.63 -8.80
CA LEU A 275 -6.79 13.54 -9.01
C LEU A 275 -6.76 13.06 -10.47
N ARG A 276 -7.88 13.13 -11.20
CA ARG A 276 -7.91 12.79 -12.63
C ARG A 276 -7.20 13.84 -13.48
N ARG A 277 -7.26 15.14 -13.10
CA ARG A 277 -6.43 16.20 -13.71
C ARG A 277 -4.93 15.88 -13.52
N LEU A 278 -4.54 15.50 -12.29
CA LEU A 278 -3.15 15.26 -11.89
C LEU A 278 -2.55 13.95 -12.42
N HIS A 279 -3.30 12.84 -12.42
CA HIS A 279 -2.82 11.50 -12.78
C HIS A 279 -3.31 11.03 -14.15
N GLY A 280 -4.19 11.79 -14.81
CA GLY A 280 -4.75 11.44 -16.12
C GLY A 280 -5.43 10.07 -16.12
N ARG A 281 -5.11 9.26 -17.13
CA ARG A 281 -5.70 7.91 -17.31
C ARG A 281 -5.19 6.87 -16.31
N ARG A 282 -4.13 7.15 -15.54
CA ARG A 282 -3.63 6.20 -14.54
C ARG A 282 -4.52 6.12 -13.31
N LEU A 283 -5.37 7.11 -13.06
CA LEU A 283 -6.19 7.09 -11.86
C LEU A 283 -7.20 5.93 -11.93
N GLY A 284 -6.92 4.85 -11.20
CA GLY A 284 -7.74 3.65 -11.23
C GLY A 284 -8.70 3.55 -10.05
N VAL A 285 -8.23 3.87 -8.84
CA VAL A 285 -9.04 3.81 -7.61
C VAL A 285 -8.72 5.00 -6.71
N VAL A 286 -9.76 5.62 -6.15
CA VAL A 286 -9.66 6.66 -5.13
C VAL A 286 -10.20 6.12 -3.81
N VAL A 287 -9.41 6.28 -2.75
CA VAL A 287 -9.80 5.96 -1.38
C VAL A 287 -9.74 7.24 -0.56
N LEU A 288 -10.91 7.85 -0.32
CA LEU A 288 -11.02 9.08 0.44
C LEU A 288 -11.23 8.77 1.93
N GLN A 289 -10.28 9.19 2.76
CA GLN A 289 -10.43 9.23 4.21
C GLN A 289 -11.31 10.43 4.59
N ARG A 290 -12.49 10.15 5.17
CA ARG A 290 -13.39 11.19 5.72
C ARG A 290 -13.05 11.53 7.16
N ASP A 291 -12.73 10.50 7.94
CA ASP A 291 -12.25 10.60 9.32
C ASP A 291 -11.23 9.48 9.60
N ALA A 292 -10.68 9.45 10.82
CA ALA A 292 -9.67 8.46 11.21
C ALA A 292 -10.07 7.00 10.94
N THR A 293 -11.38 6.70 10.93
CA THR A 293 -11.95 5.35 10.84
C THR A 293 -12.95 5.18 9.68
N ALA A 294 -13.24 6.22 8.90
CA ALA A 294 -14.22 6.19 7.82
C ALA A 294 -13.59 6.50 6.46
N TYR A 295 -13.81 5.59 5.52
CA TYR A 295 -13.29 5.68 4.17
C TYR A 295 -14.40 5.49 3.14
N SER A 296 -14.33 6.25 2.06
CA SER A 296 -15.07 6.01 0.81
C SER A 296 -14.10 5.48 -0.23
N VAL A 297 -14.52 4.43 -0.95
CA VAL A 297 -13.72 3.78 -1.98
C VAL A 297 -14.47 3.89 -3.29
N ARG A 298 -13.80 4.36 -4.34
CA ARG A 298 -14.37 4.48 -5.68
C ARG A 298 -13.41 3.94 -6.73
N GLN A 299 -13.93 3.09 -7.60
CA GLN A 299 -13.24 2.65 -8.80
C GLN A 299 -13.51 3.68 -9.90
N VAL A 300 -12.44 4.30 -10.37
CA VAL A 300 -12.46 5.35 -11.39
C VAL A 300 -12.30 4.74 -12.77
N ASP A 301 -11.41 3.75 -12.89
CA ASP A 301 -11.15 3.03 -14.14
C ASP A 301 -12.02 1.75 -14.22
N PRO A 302 -13.04 1.71 -15.11
CA PRO A 302 -13.90 0.54 -15.27
C PRO A 302 -13.19 -0.64 -15.97
N TYR A 303 -12.01 -0.43 -16.57
CA TYR A 303 -11.29 -1.45 -17.34
C TYR A 303 -10.30 -2.27 -16.49
N LEU A 304 -10.17 -1.97 -15.19
CA LEU A 304 -9.37 -2.78 -14.28
C LEU A 304 -9.85 -4.25 -14.26
N PRO A 305 -8.96 -5.23 -14.02
CA PRO A 305 -9.28 -6.68 -14.09
C PRO A 305 -10.13 -7.22 -12.91
N GLY A 306 -10.96 -6.36 -12.30
CA GLY A 306 -11.81 -6.68 -11.17
C GLY A 306 -12.73 -5.52 -10.78
N SER A 307 -13.46 -5.72 -9.70
CA SER A 307 -14.31 -4.71 -9.07
C SER A 307 -13.91 -4.47 -7.62
N LEU A 308 -14.47 -3.43 -7.01
CA LEU A 308 -14.29 -3.16 -5.58
C LEU A 308 -14.76 -4.32 -4.67
N GLU A 309 -15.59 -5.25 -5.16
CA GLU A 309 -15.98 -6.42 -4.38
C GLU A 309 -14.78 -7.28 -3.96
N LYS A 310 -13.73 -7.36 -4.80
CA LYS A 310 -12.49 -8.06 -4.45
C LYS A 310 -11.73 -7.31 -3.35
N VAL A 311 -11.71 -5.97 -3.42
CA VAL A 311 -11.12 -5.10 -2.40
C VAL A 311 -11.85 -5.30 -1.06
N TYR A 312 -13.19 -5.23 -1.07
CA TYR A 312 -14.01 -5.43 0.12
C TYR A 312 -13.83 -6.83 0.70
N ALA A 313 -13.73 -7.87 -0.12
CA ALA A 313 -13.48 -9.22 0.37
C ALA A 313 -12.15 -9.32 1.11
N HIS A 314 -11.09 -8.69 0.61
CA HIS A 314 -9.79 -8.68 1.29
C HIS A 314 -9.81 -7.83 2.58
N LEU A 315 -10.36 -6.62 2.51
CA LEU A 315 -10.50 -5.74 3.67
C LEU A 315 -11.34 -6.38 4.78
N ASN A 316 -12.44 -7.03 4.42
CA ASN A 316 -13.26 -7.80 5.34
C ASN A 316 -12.57 -9.04 5.90
N LEU A 317 -11.38 -9.45 5.46
CA LEU A 317 -10.61 -10.50 6.14
C LEU A 317 -9.65 -9.91 7.18
N ILE A 318 -9.00 -8.80 6.81
CA ILE A 318 -7.90 -8.22 7.61
C ILE A 318 -8.39 -7.20 8.65
N ASP A 319 -9.54 -6.56 8.44
CA ASP A 319 -10.07 -5.54 9.35
C ASP A 319 -10.71 -6.19 10.59
N PRO A 320 -10.16 -5.96 11.79
CA PRO A 320 -10.72 -6.52 13.01
C PRO A 320 -12.04 -5.87 13.42
N ALA A 321 -12.38 -4.69 12.91
CA ALA A 321 -13.67 -4.03 13.15
C ALA A 321 -14.77 -4.52 12.19
N ALA A 322 -14.39 -5.12 11.06
CA ALA A 322 -15.34 -5.67 10.10
C ALA A 322 -15.91 -7.02 10.58
N GLY A 323 -17.24 -7.14 10.53
CA GLY A 323 -17.95 -8.39 10.76
C GLY A 323 -17.78 -9.41 9.62
N GLY A 324 -18.36 -10.59 9.82
CA GLY A 324 -18.39 -11.65 8.81
C GLY A 324 -19.32 -11.34 7.63
N HIS A 325 -19.44 -12.26 6.66
CA HIS A 325 -20.19 -12.02 5.43
C HIS A 325 -21.66 -11.65 5.67
N ARG A 326 -22.32 -12.23 6.67
CA ARG A 326 -23.73 -11.90 7.02
C ARG A 326 -23.88 -10.66 7.91
N SER A 327 -22.79 -10.01 8.30
CA SER A 327 -22.83 -8.77 9.11
C SER A 327 -23.19 -7.57 8.23
N GLY A 328 -24.11 -6.72 8.71
CA GLY A 328 -24.33 -5.39 8.12
C GLY A 328 -23.18 -4.41 8.38
N ASN A 329 -22.35 -4.67 9.39
CA ASN A 329 -21.16 -3.89 9.71
C ASN A 329 -19.92 -4.51 9.06
N ARG A 330 -19.67 -4.17 7.79
CA ARG A 330 -18.54 -4.65 6.99
C ARG A 330 -18.16 -3.64 5.90
N TRP A 331 -16.99 -3.79 5.28
CA TRP A 331 -16.68 -3.10 4.02
C TRP A 331 -17.64 -3.56 2.94
N GLY A 332 -18.20 -2.61 2.20
CA GLY A 332 -19.19 -2.91 1.18
C GLY A 332 -19.72 -1.69 0.45
N GLY A 333 -20.58 -1.97 -0.52
CA GLY A 333 -21.12 -1.00 -1.45
C GLY A 333 -21.47 -1.69 -2.76
N SER A 334 -21.56 -0.89 -3.81
CA SER A 334 -21.69 -1.33 -5.20
C SER A 334 -20.34 -1.80 -5.76
N ALA A 335 -20.32 -2.23 -7.03
CA ALA A 335 -19.10 -2.68 -7.69
C ALA A 335 -18.09 -1.54 -7.92
N ASP A 336 -18.56 -0.29 -8.00
CA ASP A 336 -17.79 0.90 -8.37
C ASP A 336 -17.67 1.93 -7.23
N ILE A 337 -18.56 1.91 -6.24
CA ILE A 337 -18.46 2.78 -5.06
C ILE A 337 -18.95 2.12 -3.77
N GLY A 338 -18.25 2.37 -2.66
CA GLY A 338 -18.60 1.90 -1.33
C GLY A 338 -17.73 2.50 -0.25
N GLY A 339 -17.61 1.81 0.89
CA GLY A 339 -16.86 2.34 2.01
C GLY A 339 -16.61 1.36 3.15
N SER A 340 -16.05 1.91 4.22
CA SER A 340 -15.74 1.22 5.47
C SER A 340 -16.99 0.78 6.26
N PRO A 341 -16.85 -0.12 7.26
CA PRO A 341 -17.95 -0.51 8.13
C PRO A 341 -18.63 0.70 8.79
N ARG A 342 -19.96 0.79 8.71
CA ARG A 342 -20.71 2.00 9.13
C ARG A 342 -20.84 2.16 10.63
N SER A 343 -20.93 1.06 11.38
CA SER A 343 -21.21 1.11 12.82
C SER A 343 -19.95 1.25 13.67
N SER A 344 -18.85 0.59 13.26
CA SER A 344 -17.60 0.57 14.02
C SER A 344 -16.48 1.42 13.43
N GLY A 345 -16.65 1.90 12.19
CA GLY A 345 -15.52 2.32 11.37
C GLY A 345 -14.56 1.16 11.05
N THR A 346 -13.42 1.49 10.46
CA THR A 346 -12.31 0.58 10.20
C THR A 346 -11.18 0.75 11.21
N ARG A 347 -10.41 -0.32 11.41
CA ARG A 347 -9.13 -0.29 12.13
C ARG A 347 -7.94 -0.59 11.22
N VAL A 348 -8.13 -0.63 9.90
CA VAL A 348 -7.01 -0.82 8.97
C VAL A 348 -6.37 0.53 8.61
N SER A 349 -5.05 0.51 8.43
CA SER A 349 -4.30 1.70 8.05
C SER A 349 -4.41 2.02 6.55
N PRO A 350 -4.12 3.27 6.13
CA PRO A 350 -4.05 3.64 4.71
C PRO A 350 -3.19 2.68 3.87
N GLU A 351 -2.04 2.23 4.39
CA GLU A 351 -1.15 1.31 3.70
C GLU A 351 -1.77 -0.08 3.53
N GLN A 352 -2.54 -0.54 4.52
CA GLN A 352 -3.27 -1.81 4.42
C GLN A 352 -4.39 -1.72 3.38
N ILE A 353 -5.06 -0.57 3.26
CA ILE A 353 -6.09 -0.34 2.25
C ILE A 353 -5.46 -0.31 0.85
N ALA A 354 -4.35 0.40 0.67
CA ALA A 354 -3.60 0.43 -0.58
C ALA A 354 -3.17 -0.99 -1.00
N ARG A 355 -2.60 -1.78 -0.08
CA ARG A 355 -2.23 -3.19 -0.33
C ARG A 355 -3.42 -4.08 -0.68
N ALA A 356 -4.61 -3.80 -0.13
CA ALA A 356 -5.83 -4.52 -0.49
C ALA A 356 -6.27 -4.19 -1.93
N CYS A 357 -6.11 -2.94 -2.36
CA CYS A 357 -6.34 -2.52 -3.75
C CYS A 357 -5.33 -3.21 -4.69
N GLU A 358 -4.04 -3.14 -4.38
CA GLU A 358 -2.98 -3.85 -5.11
C GLU A 358 -3.32 -5.33 -5.25
N HIS A 359 -3.71 -6.01 -4.16
CA HIS A 359 -4.04 -7.43 -4.21
C HIS A 359 -5.29 -7.76 -5.05
N ALA A 360 -6.26 -6.87 -5.09
CA ALA A 360 -7.52 -7.07 -5.82
C ALA A 360 -7.34 -6.92 -7.34
N PHE A 361 -6.47 -5.99 -7.76
CA PHE A 361 -6.28 -5.62 -9.17
C PHE A 361 -4.97 -6.15 -9.77
N SER A 362 -4.02 -6.57 -8.95
CA SER A 362 -2.76 -7.20 -9.37
C SER A 362 -2.67 -8.61 -8.78
N PRO A 363 -2.78 -9.67 -9.60
CA PRO A 363 -2.77 -11.03 -9.07
C PRO A 363 -1.43 -11.33 -8.37
N PRO A 364 -1.45 -12.01 -7.20
CA PRO A 364 -0.22 -12.35 -6.50
C PRO A 364 0.66 -13.26 -7.37
N THR A 365 1.93 -12.87 -7.48
CA THR A 365 2.96 -13.61 -8.24
C THR A 365 3.13 -15.04 -7.71
N LEU A 366 3.60 -15.95 -8.57
CA LEU A 366 3.88 -17.34 -8.18
C LEU A 366 4.85 -17.39 -6.99
N LEU A 367 5.90 -16.57 -7.00
CA LEU A 367 6.89 -16.48 -5.93
C LEU A 367 6.23 -16.11 -4.59
N ARG A 368 5.33 -15.12 -4.59
CA ARG A 368 4.59 -14.70 -3.38
C ARG A 368 3.69 -15.82 -2.87
N ARG A 369 3.03 -16.57 -3.76
CA ARG A 369 2.20 -17.73 -3.39
C ARG A 369 3.02 -18.85 -2.77
N VAL A 370 4.13 -19.24 -3.42
CA VAL A 370 5.05 -20.28 -2.92
C VAL A 370 5.65 -19.88 -1.57
N GLY A 371 6.12 -18.64 -1.44
CA GLY A 371 6.65 -18.12 -0.18
C GLY A 371 5.63 -18.16 0.96
N ARG A 372 4.35 -17.93 0.66
CA ARG A 372 3.27 -18.05 1.66
C ARG A 372 2.99 -19.51 2.05
N ILE A 373 3.02 -20.43 1.09
CA ILE A 373 2.90 -21.88 1.36
C ILE A 373 4.06 -22.35 2.24
N ALA A 374 5.30 -22.05 1.86
CA ALA A 374 6.49 -22.40 2.62
C ALA A 374 6.45 -21.81 4.04
N SER A 375 6.07 -20.54 4.17
CA SER A 375 5.90 -19.89 5.49
C SER A 375 4.81 -20.54 6.34
N ALA A 376 3.70 -21.00 5.74
CA ALA A 376 2.63 -21.70 6.47
C ALA A 376 3.09 -23.09 6.95
N ALA A 377 3.77 -23.84 6.07
CA ALA A 377 4.34 -25.15 6.39
C ALA A 377 5.39 -25.05 7.50
N LEU A 378 6.37 -24.13 7.35
CA LEU A 378 7.42 -23.91 8.35
C LEU A 378 6.83 -23.57 9.72
N ARG A 379 5.82 -22.69 9.76
CA ARG A 379 5.14 -22.34 11.02
C ARG A 379 4.45 -23.53 11.66
N SER A 380 3.76 -24.35 10.87
CA SER A 380 3.15 -25.58 11.41
C SER A 380 4.21 -26.52 11.97
N ALA A 381 5.35 -26.64 11.30
CA ALA A 381 6.47 -27.44 11.74
C ALA A 381 7.12 -26.90 13.02
N SER A 382 7.27 -25.58 13.16
CA SER A 382 7.80 -24.98 14.39
C SER A 382 6.90 -25.24 15.60
N VAL A 383 5.57 -25.11 15.44
CA VAL A 383 4.60 -25.42 16.51
C VAL A 383 4.67 -26.90 16.88
N MET A 384 4.71 -27.78 15.88
CA MET A 384 4.77 -29.22 16.09
C MET A 384 6.09 -29.65 16.75
N ALA A 385 7.22 -29.14 16.26
CA ALA A 385 8.54 -29.43 16.81
C ALA A 385 8.70 -28.91 18.24
N ALA A 386 8.11 -27.75 18.59
CA ALA A 386 8.12 -27.25 19.95
C ALA A 386 7.33 -28.19 20.90
N ALA A 387 6.14 -28.62 20.50
CA ALA A 387 5.34 -29.56 21.28
C ALA A 387 6.06 -30.91 21.44
N LEU A 388 6.52 -31.50 20.33
CA LEU A 388 7.25 -32.78 20.35
C LEU A 388 8.56 -32.70 21.13
N GLY A 389 9.34 -31.62 20.95
CA GLY A 389 10.62 -31.44 21.62
C GLY A 389 10.49 -31.37 23.14
N ILE A 390 9.45 -30.70 23.65
CA ILE A 390 9.18 -30.67 25.09
C ILE A 390 8.72 -32.03 25.59
N VAL A 391 7.79 -32.69 24.91
CA VAL A 391 7.32 -34.04 25.31
C VAL A 391 8.49 -35.04 25.37
N LEU A 392 9.36 -35.04 24.36
CA LEU A 392 10.53 -35.92 24.31
C LEU A 392 11.56 -35.57 25.39
N LEU A 393 11.75 -34.28 25.68
CA LEU A 393 12.64 -33.84 26.76
C LEU A 393 12.11 -34.26 28.13
N LEU A 394 10.81 -34.11 28.38
CA LEU A 394 10.16 -34.53 29.61
C LEU A 394 10.26 -36.05 29.79
N GLY A 395 9.96 -36.83 28.76
CA GLY A 395 10.12 -38.28 28.80
C GLY A 395 11.58 -38.73 29.03
N LEU A 396 12.56 -38.01 28.46
CA LEU A 396 13.98 -38.29 28.71
C LEU A 396 14.39 -37.95 30.14
N LEU A 397 13.90 -36.84 30.70
CA LEU A 397 14.15 -36.46 32.09
C LEU A 397 13.54 -37.47 33.06
N ASP A 398 12.31 -37.90 32.81
CA ASP A 398 11.61 -38.91 33.61
C ASP A 398 12.41 -40.22 33.65
N SER A 399 12.82 -40.72 32.48
CA SER A 399 13.64 -41.93 32.35
C SER A 399 15.02 -41.85 33.03
N ARG A 400 15.59 -40.65 33.19
CA ARG A 400 16.92 -40.44 33.80
C ARG A 400 16.88 -40.12 35.28
N LEU A 401 15.82 -39.46 35.75
CA LEU A 401 15.71 -38.96 37.13
C LEU A 401 14.83 -39.84 38.03
N GLY A 402 14.10 -40.81 37.47
CA GLY A 402 13.25 -41.71 38.26
C GLY A 402 12.17 -40.95 39.02
N LEU A 403 11.54 -39.97 38.36
CA LEU A 403 10.52 -39.11 38.95
C LEU A 403 9.22 -39.90 39.15
N VAL A 404 9.14 -40.63 40.26
CA VAL A 404 7.92 -41.19 40.88
C VAL A 404 7.00 -42.00 39.95
N ASP A 405 7.03 -43.31 40.12
CA ASP A 405 6.04 -44.24 39.55
C ASP A 405 4.60 -43.81 39.91
N GLY A 406 3.81 -43.44 38.90
CA GLY A 406 2.34 -43.46 38.97
C GLY A 406 1.59 -42.12 38.92
N LEU A 407 2.25 -40.97 38.77
CA LEU A 407 1.58 -39.65 38.67
C LEU A 407 1.90 -38.83 37.40
N ALA A 408 2.92 -39.23 36.63
CA ALA A 408 3.25 -38.55 35.38
C ALA A 408 2.23 -38.93 34.27
N PRO A 409 1.64 -37.95 33.56
CA PRO A 409 0.76 -38.23 32.44
C PRO A 409 1.49 -38.97 31.31
N SER A 410 0.77 -39.86 30.61
CA SER A 410 1.34 -40.59 29.48
C SER A 410 1.67 -39.64 28.33
N LEU A 411 2.71 -39.92 27.54
CA LEU A 411 3.09 -39.10 26.37
C LEU A 411 1.90 -38.82 25.40
N PRO A 412 0.99 -39.79 25.13
CA PRO A 412 -0.23 -39.55 24.35
C PRO A 412 -1.22 -38.55 24.97
N SER A 413 -1.13 -38.31 26.29
CA SER A 413 -1.94 -37.32 27.00
C SER A 413 -1.24 -35.95 27.14
N GLU A 414 0.09 -35.91 27.26
CA GLU A 414 0.87 -34.66 27.36
C GLU A 414 0.96 -33.92 26.02
N PHE A 415 1.20 -34.65 24.93
CA PHE A 415 1.38 -34.06 23.60
C PHE A 415 0.18 -33.21 23.14
N PRO A 416 -1.09 -33.68 23.23
CA PRO A 416 -2.26 -32.87 22.91
C PRO A 416 -2.33 -31.55 23.69
N MET A 417 -1.95 -31.56 24.97
CA MET A 417 -2.00 -30.37 25.83
C MET A 417 -0.92 -29.36 25.45
N LEU A 418 0.31 -29.82 25.21
CA LEU A 418 1.40 -28.96 24.74
C LEU A 418 1.12 -28.40 23.35
N LEU A 419 0.60 -29.23 22.44
CA LEU A 419 0.19 -28.78 21.11
C LEU A 419 -0.91 -27.72 21.20
N LEU A 420 -1.91 -27.92 22.07
CA LEU A 420 -2.95 -26.93 22.33
C LEU A 420 -2.37 -25.62 22.86
N GLY A 421 -1.42 -25.68 23.80
CA GLY A 421 -0.72 -24.51 24.32
C GLY A 421 -0.03 -23.69 23.23
N PHE A 422 0.82 -24.33 22.43
CA PHE A 422 1.57 -23.64 21.37
C PHE A 422 0.70 -23.20 20.19
N ALA A 423 -0.19 -24.07 19.70
CA ALA A 423 -1.11 -23.75 18.60
C ALA A 423 -2.12 -22.68 19.05
N GLY A 424 -2.68 -22.80 20.24
CA GLY A 424 -3.62 -21.86 20.84
C GLY A 424 -3.00 -20.49 21.07
N ALA A 425 -1.81 -20.40 21.67
CA ALA A 425 -1.10 -19.13 21.86
C ALA A 425 -0.79 -18.45 20.51
N SER A 426 -0.25 -19.20 19.55
CA SER A 426 0.06 -18.71 18.20
C SER A 426 -1.19 -18.24 17.46
N PHE A 427 -2.29 -19.01 17.56
CA PHE A 427 -3.58 -18.71 16.97
C PHE A 427 -4.19 -17.46 17.58
N PHE A 428 -4.24 -17.34 18.91
CA PHE A 428 -4.87 -16.22 19.59
C PHE A 428 -4.13 -14.90 19.35
N LEU A 429 -2.79 -14.92 19.44
CA LEU A 429 -1.96 -13.73 19.22
C LEU A 429 -2.20 -13.12 17.83
N ARG A 430 -2.43 -13.96 16.82
CA ARG A 430 -2.66 -13.54 15.44
C ARG A 430 -4.12 -13.32 15.10
N GLY A 431 -4.99 -14.20 15.56
CA GLY A 431 -6.44 -14.17 15.35
C GLY A 431 -7.07 -12.93 15.94
N ARG A 432 -6.57 -12.42 17.08
CA ARG A 432 -7.06 -11.14 17.63
C ARG A 432 -6.77 -9.93 16.74
N ARG A 433 -5.67 -9.97 15.98
CA ARG A 433 -5.29 -8.88 15.07
C ARG A 433 -6.02 -8.97 13.73
N MET A 434 -6.26 -10.20 13.25
CA MET A 434 -6.92 -10.45 11.96
C MET A 434 -7.95 -11.59 12.10
N PRO A 435 -9.12 -11.33 12.72
CA PRO A 435 -10.07 -12.36 13.08
C PRO A 435 -10.66 -13.07 11.86
N GLY A 436 -10.91 -12.36 10.76
CA GLY A 436 -11.38 -12.96 9.50
C GLY A 436 -10.34 -13.88 8.86
N VAL A 437 -9.06 -13.48 8.88
CA VAL A 437 -7.95 -14.28 8.31
C VAL A 437 -7.80 -15.62 9.02
N TYR A 438 -7.91 -15.67 10.35
CA TYR A 438 -7.68 -16.92 11.12
C TYR A 438 -8.97 -17.62 11.52
N GLY A 439 -10.16 -17.08 11.22
CA GLY A 439 -11.44 -17.71 11.56
C GLY A 439 -11.84 -17.55 13.03
N LEU A 440 -11.43 -16.45 13.67
CA LEU A 440 -11.87 -16.07 15.02
C LEU A 440 -13.21 -15.29 14.98
N ARG A 441 -14.10 -15.67 14.06
CA ARG A 441 -15.43 -15.05 13.90
C ARG A 441 -16.52 -15.95 14.43
N ARG A 442 -17.68 -15.34 14.68
CA ARG A 442 -18.94 -16.07 14.91
C ARG A 442 -19.28 -16.89 13.67
N LEU A 443 -19.87 -18.07 13.88
CA LEU A 443 -20.33 -18.96 12.82
C LEU A 443 -21.28 -18.22 11.86
N ALA A 444 -20.92 -18.20 10.58
CA ALA A 444 -21.73 -17.65 9.51
C ALA A 444 -22.60 -18.73 8.87
N GLY A 445 -23.89 -18.75 9.21
CA GLY A 445 -24.87 -19.67 8.61
C GLY A 445 -24.62 -21.15 8.93
N LEU A 446 -25.37 -22.03 8.24
CA LEU A 446 -25.34 -23.49 8.41
C LEU A 446 -24.92 -24.24 7.14
N ASP A 447 -24.50 -23.52 6.08
CA ASP A 447 -24.10 -24.12 4.79
C ASP A 447 -22.97 -25.14 4.95
N TRP A 448 -22.12 -24.98 5.97
CA TRP A 448 -21.04 -25.90 6.30
C TRP A 448 -21.54 -27.29 6.74
N CYS A 449 -22.80 -27.44 7.17
CA CYS A 449 -23.35 -28.75 7.51
C CYS A 449 -23.41 -29.70 6.30
N LEU A 450 -23.40 -29.18 5.06
CA LEU A 450 -23.37 -30.00 3.85
C LEU A 450 -22.09 -30.85 3.72
N VAL A 451 -21.01 -30.49 4.42
CA VAL A 451 -19.78 -31.29 4.42
C VAL A 451 -19.71 -32.32 5.54
N VAL A 452 -20.71 -32.39 6.43
CA VAL A 452 -20.77 -33.37 7.53
C VAL A 452 -20.64 -34.81 7.04
N PRO A 453 -21.39 -35.28 6.00
CA PRO A 453 -21.26 -36.67 5.54
C PRO A 453 -19.84 -37.03 5.09
N PHE A 454 -19.16 -36.10 4.41
CA PHE A 454 -17.79 -36.29 3.95
C PHE A 454 -16.79 -36.31 5.12
N ALA A 455 -17.00 -35.43 6.11
CA ALA A 455 -16.18 -35.42 7.33
C ALA A 455 -16.36 -36.73 8.11
N THR A 456 -17.60 -37.20 8.30
CA THR A 456 -17.89 -38.47 8.97
C THR A 456 -17.29 -39.66 8.22
N PHE A 457 -17.44 -39.71 6.89
CA PHE A 457 -16.82 -40.77 6.08
C PHE A 457 -15.29 -40.76 6.21
N GLY A 458 -14.66 -39.59 6.09
CA GLY A 458 -13.22 -39.45 6.28
C GLY A 458 -12.78 -39.87 7.69
N ALA A 459 -13.55 -39.54 8.72
CA ALA A 459 -13.29 -39.95 10.09
C ALA A 459 -13.38 -41.47 10.28
N LEU A 460 -14.43 -42.12 9.78
CA LEU A 460 -14.61 -43.58 9.84
C LEU A 460 -13.55 -44.33 9.04
N ALA A 461 -13.07 -43.76 7.94
CA ALA A 461 -11.92 -44.26 7.18
C ALA A 461 -10.57 -44.08 7.91
N GLY A 462 -10.60 -43.41 9.06
CA GLY A 462 -9.45 -43.23 9.93
C GLY A 462 -8.71 -41.92 9.80
N GLY A 463 -9.40 -40.92 9.27
CA GLY A 463 -8.84 -39.61 8.98
C GLY A 463 -8.76 -38.63 10.13
N VAL A 464 -9.41 -38.90 11.27
CA VAL A 464 -9.38 -38.01 12.44
C VAL A 464 -8.24 -38.38 13.38
N TRP A 465 -7.67 -37.37 14.05
CA TRP A 465 -6.60 -37.60 15.02
C TRP A 465 -7.22 -37.94 16.37
N VAL A 466 -6.91 -39.13 16.87
CA VAL A 466 -7.38 -39.63 18.17
C VAL A 466 -6.17 -40.00 19.02
N PRO A 467 -6.04 -39.47 20.25
CA PRO A 467 -4.94 -39.86 21.12
C PRO A 467 -5.04 -41.36 21.46
N ASP A 468 -3.90 -42.04 21.55
CA ASP A 468 -3.83 -43.43 22.02
C ASP A 468 -3.84 -43.48 23.55
N VAL A 469 -5.05 -43.31 24.11
CA VAL A 469 -5.29 -43.36 25.56
C VAL A 469 -6.30 -44.47 25.86
N ALA A 470 -6.04 -45.23 26.93
CA ALA A 470 -7.06 -46.09 27.52
C ALA A 470 -8.11 -45.17 28.19
N LEU A 471 -9.37 -45.59 28.27
CA LEU A 471 -10.41 -44.86 29.02
C LEU A 471 -10.85 -45.67 30.26
N PRO A 472 -10.02 -45.80 31.30
CA PRO A 472 -10.51 -46.26 32.61
C PRO A 472 -11.36 -45.17 33.27
N THR A 473 -12.28 -45.57 34.15
CA THR A 473 -13.34 -44.73 34.75
C THR A 473 -12.86 -43.58 35.65
N THR A 474 -11.55 -43.35 35.83
CA THR A 474 -10.99 -42.40 36.81
C THR A 474 -9.92 -41.42 36.29
N ALA A 475 -9.57 -41.44 35.00
CA ALA A 475 -8.46 -40.63 34.47
C ALA A 475 -8.92 -39.37 33.70
N TRP A 476 -9.13 -38.26 34.42
CA TRP A 476 -9.53 -36.97 33.83
C TRP A 476 -8.54 -36.43 32.78
N VAL A 477 -7.25 -36.77 32.89
CA VAL A 477 -6.20 -36.26 31.98
C VAL A 477 -6.33 -36.86 30.57
N GLU A 478 -6.70 -38.13 30.46
CA GLU A 478 -6.92 -38.80 29.17
C GLU A 478 -8.17 -38.26 28.48
N PHE A 479 -9.22 -37.97 29.25
CA PHE A 479 -10.41 -37.28 28.74
C PHE A 479 -10.08 -35.88 28.22
N LEU A 480 -9.25 -35.11 28.95
CA LEU A 480 -8.78 -33.81 28.49
C LEU A 480 -7.95 -33.91 27.21
N ALA A 481 -7.12 -34.93 27.07
CA ALA A 481 -6.35 -35.18 25.85
C ALA A 481 -7.24 -35.44 24.63
N LEU A 482 -8.33 -36.20 24.82
CA LEU A 482 -9.35 -36.47 23.78
C LEU A 482 -10.05 -35.18 23.30
N LEU A 483 -10.24 -34.21 24.19
CA LEU A 483 -10.81 -32.89 23.84
C LEU A 483 -9.77 -31.92 23.27
N ALA A 484 -8.54 -31.97 23.78
CA ALA A 484 -7.47 -31.05 23.44
C ALA A 484 -6.89 -31.29 22.04
N LEU A 485 -6.70 -32.56 21.63
CA LEU A 485 -6.09 -32.87 20.35
C LEU A 485 -6.89 -32.35 19.14
N PRO A 486 -8.22 -32.56 19.04
CA PRO A 486 -9.03 -32.00 17.97
C PRO A 486 -8.96 -30.49 17.93
N LEU A 487 -9.11 -29.84 19.09
CA LEU A 487 -9.02 -28.40 19.23
C LEU A 487 -7.65 -27.87 18.75
N ALA A 488 -6.56 -28.46 19.23
CA ALA A 488 -5.21 -28.08 18.87
C ALA A 488 -4.94 -28.25 17.36
N SER A 489 -5.37 -29.39 16.81
CA SER A 489 -5.19 -29.70 15.38
C SER A 489 -5.95 -28.72 14.49
N GLU A 490 -7.20 -28.39 14.81
CA GLU A 490 -7.98 -27.45 13.99
C GLU A 490 -7.49 -26.01 14.14
N LEU A 491 -7.02 -25.60 15.33
CA LEU A 491 -6.37 -24.30 15.50
C LEU A 491 -5.08 -24.21 14.69
N LEU A 492 -4.30 -25.29 14.59
CA LEU A 492 -3.08 -25.35 13.80
C LEU A 492 -3.37 -25.34 12.30
N PHE A 493 -4.22 -26.24 11.81
CA PHE A 493 -4.40 -26.43 10.37
C PHE A 493 -5.44 -25.50 9.77
N ARG A 494 -6.60 -25.32 10.41
CA ARG A 494 -7.73 -24.52 9.87
C ARG A 494 -7.66 -23.08 10.35
N GLY A 495 -7.12 -22.86 11.55
CA GLY A 495 -6.74 -21.56 12.06
C GLY A 495 -5.47 -21.03 11.37
N LEU A 496 -4.30 -21.54 11.76
CA LEU A 496 -3.00 -20.96 11.39
C LEU A 496 -2.56 -21.23 9.95
N VAL A 497 -2.55 -22.48 9.51
CA VAL A 497 -2.08 -22.85 8.15
C VAL A 497 -3.03 -22.31 7.09
N GLN A 498 -4.29 -22.73 7.10
CA GLN A 498 -5.29 -22.28 6.13
C GLN A 498 -5.49 -20.77 6.20
N GLY A 499 -5.56 -20.19 7.41
CA GLY A 499 -5.68 -18.74 7.58
C GLY A 499 -4.50 -17.96 7.00
N SER A 500 -3.28 -18.49 7.05
CA SER A 500 -2.13 -17.84 6.42
C SER A 500 -2.21 -17.80 4.89
N LEU A 501 -2.96 -18.74 4.30
CA LEU A 501 -3.07 -18.90 2.85
C LEU A 501 -4.21 -18.07 2.25
N VAL A 502 -5.27 -17.74 3.02
CA VAL A 502 -6.45 -17.05 2.46
C VAL A 502 -6.18 -15.64 1.95
N THR A 503 -5.06 -15.04 2.34
CA THR A 503 -4.64 -13.72 1.86
C THR A 503 -3.99 -13.75 0.48
N CYS A 504 -3.77 -14.92 -0.12
CA CYS A 504 -3.10 -15.08 -1.42
C CYS A 504 -3.82 -16.04 -2.38
N PHE A 505 -4.90 -16.66 -1.93
CA PHE A 505 -5.67 -17.62 -2.71
C PHE A 505 -7.16 -17.36 -2.56
N PRO A 506 -7.96 -17.61 -3.61
CA PRO A 506 -9.41 -17.53 -3.52
C PRO A 506 -9.94 -18.59 -2.55
N ILE A 507 -10.97 -18.21 -1.80
CA ILE A 507 -11.68 -19.05 -0.83
C ILE A 507 -13.18 -19.03 -1.09
N GLN A 508 -13.89 -20.03 -0.58
CA GLN A 508 -15.35 -20.03 -0.59
C GLN A 508 -15.89 -18.86 0.26
N LYS A 509 -17.06 -18.35 -0.12
CA LYS A 509 -17.82 -17.36 0.65
C LYS A 509 -19.07 -18.03 1.22
N CYS A 510 -19.52 -17.62 2.41
CA CYS A 510 -20.84 -18.00 2.93
C CYS A 510 -21.92 -17.62 1.89
N GLY A 511 -22.84 -18.54 1.54
CA GLY A 511 -23.85 -18.31 0.49
C GLY A 511 -23.32 -18.24 -0.96
N GLY A 512 -22.02 -18.41 -1.21
CA GLY A 512 -21.42 -18.38 -2.56
C GLY A 512 -21.35 -19.76 -3.24
N PRO A 513 -20.78 -19.85 -4.46
CA PRO A 513 -20.59 -21.11 -5.17
C PRO A 513 -19.60 -22.05 -4.46
N TRP A 514 -19.83 -23.36 -4.56
CA TRP A 514 -18.97 -24.40 -3.97
C TRP A 514 -17.81 -24.74 -4.89
N PHE A 515 -16.59 -24.74 -4.36
CA PHE A 515 -15.39 -25.20 -5.07
C PHE A 515 -14.28 -25.57 -4.10
N LEU A 516 -13.44 -26.55 -4.44
CA LEU A 516 -12.34 -26.94 -3.56
C LEU A 516 -11.22 -25.87 -3.58
N SER A 517 -11.07 -25.13 -2.48
CA SER A 517 -10.09 -24.05 -2.39
C SER A 517 -8.67 -24.59 -2.20
N ARG A 518 -7.67 -23.90 -2.78
CA ARG A 518 -6.26 -24.26 -2.56
C ARG A 518 -5.85 -24.20 -1.09
N PRO A 519 -6.28 -23.21 -0.28
CA PRO A 519 -6.03 -23.19 1.16
C PRO A 519 -6.55 -24.44 1.88
N ALA A 520 -7.77 -24.88 1.58
CA ALA A 520 -8.36 -26.07 2.19
C ALA A 520 -7.55 -27.34 1.85
N VAL A 521 -7.19 -27.51 0.57
CA VAL A 521 -6.39 -28.66 0.11
C VAL A 521 -5.00 -28.68 0.74
N LEU A 522 -4.28 -27.56 0.69
CA LEU A 522 -2.91 -27.48 1.22
C LEU A 522 -2.87 -27.70 2.74
N SER A 523 -3.87 -27.17 3.45
CA SER A 523 -4.05 -27.44 4.88
C SER A 523 -4.34 -28.92 5.16
N ALA A 524 -5.21 -29.56 4.36
CA ALA A 524 -5.49 -30.98 4.45
C ALA A 524 -4.26 -31.86 4.17
N VAL A 525 -3.46 -31.52 3.15
CA VAL A 525 -2.22 -32.24 2.84
C VAL A 525 -1.20 -32.15 3.98
N LEU A 526 -1.04 -30.97 4.58
CA LEU A 526 -0.15 -30.81 5.76
C LEU A 526 -0.68 -31.57 6.98
N TYR A 527 -2.00 -31.61 7.17
CA TYR A 527 -2.63 -32.42 8.21
C TYR A 527 -2.36 -33.93 8.01
N VAL A 528 -2.49 -34.43 6.78
CA VAL A 528 -2.15 -35.83 6.44
C VAL A 528 -0.67 -36.12 6.68
N ALA A 529 0.23 -35.23 6.23
CA ALA A 529 1.66 -35.40 6.37
C ALA A 529 2.08 -35.49 7.85
N TRP A 530 1.55 -34.62 8.71
CA TRP A 530 1.80 -34.70 10.15
C TRP A 530 1.17 -35.94 10.79
N GLY A 531 -0.03 -36.34 10.36
CA GLY A 531 -0.66 -37.58 10.83
C GLY A 531 0.23 -38.80 10.58
N ALA A 532 0.82 -38.90 9.38
CA ALA A 532 1.75 -39.97 9.02
C ALA A 532 3.03 -39.95 9.86
N VAL A 533 3.57 -38.77 10.20
CA VAL A 533 4.74 -38.63 11.08
C VAL A 533 4.40 -39.05 12.51
N LEU A 534 3.29 -38.55 13.06
CA LEU A 534 2.89 -38.79 14.46
C LEU A 534 2.58 -40.27 14.74
N GLN A 535 2.09 -41.02 13.76
CA GLN A 535 1.88 -42.48 13.87
C GLN A 535 3.16 -43.27 14.14
N ASN A 536 4.34 -42.73 13.80
CA ASN A 536 5.63 -43.38 13.97
C ASN A 536 6.38 -42.91 15.23
N LEU A 537 5.76 -42.07 16.06
CA LEU A 537 6.36 -41.51 17.27
C LEU A 537 5.70 -42.09 18.53
N PRO A 538 6.40 -42.09 19.68
CA PRO A 538 5.87 -42.60 20.96
C PRO A 538 4.70 -41.77 21.55
N VAL A 539 4.27 -40.72 20.85
CA VAL A 539 3.05 -39.94 21.11
C VAL A 539 1.85 -40.49 20.31
N ALA A 540 1.91 -41.77 19.93
CA ALA A 540 1.16 -42.39 18.85
C ALA A 540 -0.33 -42.02 18.83
N LEU A 541 -0.85 -41.82 17.61
CA LEU A 541 -2.28 -41.71 17.37
C LEU A 541 -2.85 -43.12 17.20
N THR A 542 -4.04 -43.38 17.76
CA THR A 542 -4.68 -44.70 17.58
C THR A 542 -4.98 -44.96 16.11
N GLN A 543 -4.59 -46.15 15.63
CA GLN A 543 -5.09 -46.64 14.35
C GLN A 543 -6.58 -47.00 14.46
N THR A 544 -7.36 -46.48 13.54
CA THR A 544 -8.80 -46.73 13.40
C THR A 544 -9.07 -47.83 12.38
N MET A 545 -10.32 -48.29 12.33
CA MET A 545 -10.84 -49.55 11.76
C MET A 545 -10.16 -50.13 10.50
N LEU A 546 -9.70 -49.29 9.57
CA LEU A 546 -9.31 -49.75 8.23
C LEU A 546 -7.79 -49.82 7.98
N GLY A 547 -6.94 -49.24 8.84
CA GLY A 547 -5.47 -49.28 8.70
C GLY A 547 -4.91 -48.82 7.34
N GLY A 548 -3.59 -48.80 7.21
CA GLY A 548 -2.91 -48.64 5.91
C GLY A 548 -3.27 -47.38 5.09
N PRO A 549 -3.29 -47.46 3.73
CA PRO A 549 -3.51 -46.29 2.86
C PRO A 549 -4.90 -45.66 2.97
N ALA A 550 -5.89 -46.41 3.49
CA ALA A 550 -7.25 -45.91 3.70
C ALA A 550 -7.28 -44.76 4.72
N ALA A 551 -6.45 -44.82 5.77
CA ALA A 551 -6.35 -43.77 6.78
C ALA A 551 -5.80 -42.45 6.22
N LEU A 552 -4.83 -42.51 5.30
CA LEU A 552 -4.27 -41.32 4.66
C LEU A 552 -5.30 -40.64 3.73
N LEU A 553 -6.05 -41.44 2.96
CA LEU A 553 -7.13 -40.93 2.13
C LEU A 553 -8.28 -40.38 2.98
N GLY A 554 -8.64 -41.08 4.06
CA GLY A 554 -9.61 -40.62 5.05
C GLY A 554 -9.22 -39.28 5.65
N ALA A 555 -7.95 -39.10 6.02
CA ALA A 555 -7.42 -37.85 6.58
C ALA A 555 -7.45 -36.71 5.55
N LEU A 556 -7.22 -37.00 4.28
CA LEU A 556 -7.33 -36.02 3.20
C LEU A 556 -8.78 -35.58 3.01
N VAL A 557 -9.72 -36.52 2.96
CA VAL A 557 -11.17 -36.25 2.82
C VAL A 557 -11.70 -35.46 4.00
N PHE A 558 -11.43 -35.94 5.23
CA PHE A 558 -11.80 -35.23 6.46
C PHE A 558 -11.19 -33.83 6.47
N GLY A 559 -9.89 -33.74 6.17
CA GLY A 559 -9.17 -32.48 6.23
C GLY A 559 -9.64 -31.44 5.21
N ALA A 560 -10.03 -31.89 4.02
CA ALA A 560 -10.64 -31.04 3.00
C ALA A 560 -12.03 -30.58 3.44
N ALA A 561 -12.88 -31.48 3.96
CA ALA A 561 -14.20 -31.15 4.49
C ALA A 561 -14.11 -30.11 5.62
N ALA A 562 -13.22 -30.32 6.60
CA ALA A 562 -12.95 -29.36 7.68
C ALA A 562 -12.50 -27.99 7.13
N GLY A 563 -11.63 -27.97 6.11
CA GLY A 563 -11.20 -26.75 5.44
C GLY A 563 -12.36 -26.00 4.75
N LEU A 564 -13.26 -26.72 4.08
CA LEU A 564 -14.45 -26.14 3.46
C LEU A 564 -15.43 -25.61 4.50
N ALA A 565 -15.65 -26.37 5.59
CA ALA A 565 -16.50 -25.94 6.69
C ALA A 565 -16.01 -24.63 7.32
N ARG A 566 -14.69 -24.50 7.47
CA ARG A 566 -14.06 -23.27 7.98
C ARG A 566 -14.31 -22.07 7.08
N GLU A 567 -14.22 -22.22 5.76
CA GLU A 567 -14.48 -21.12 4.82
C GLU A 567 -15.95 -20.72 4.78
N ARG A 568 -16.84 -21.71 4.80
CA ARG A 568 -18.30 -21.50 4.76
C ARG A 568 -18.86 -20.85 6.01
N SER A 569 -18.35 -21.26 7.15
CA SER A 569 -18.74 -20.73 8.46
C SER A 569 -17.94 -19.49 8.87
N GLU A 570 -16.88 -19.15 8.13
CA GLU A 570 -15.87 -18.14 8.50
C GLU A 570 -15.23 -18.34 9.88
N SER A 571 -15.37 -19.53 10.46
CA SER A 571 -15.03 -19.80 11.85
C SER A 571 -14.25 -21.11 11.98
N VAL A 572 -13.28 -21.13 12.89
CA VAL A 572 -12.60 -22.37 13.28
C VAL A 572 -13.49 -23.26 14.16
N ILE A 573 -14.61 -22.75 14.68
CA ILE A 573 -15.53 -23.55 15.50
C ILE A 573 -16.13 -24.70 14.69
N ALA A 574 -16.51 -24.47 13.43
CA ALA A 574 -17.10 -25.51 12.59
C ALA A 574 -16.20 -26.74 12.40
N PRO A 575 -14.92 -26.61 11.98
CA PRO A 575 -14.04 -27.79 11.88
C PRO A 575 -13.76 -28.45 13.24
N ILE A 576 -13.69 -27.70 14.35
CA ILE A 576 -13.54 -28.29 15.70
C ILE A 576 -14.73 -29.21 16.01
N LEU A 577 -15.96 -28.74 15.76
CA LEU A 577 -17.17 -29.55 15.96
C LEU A 577 -17.17 -30.78 15.05
N LEU A 578 -16.80 -30.64 13.77
CA LEU A 578 -16.70 -31.78 12.85
C LEU A 578 -15.68 -32.81 13.32
N HIS A 579 -14.56 -32.37 13.89
CA HIS A 579 -13.55 -33.27 14.42
C HIS A 579 -14.06 -34.06 15.63
N TRP A 580 -14.70 -33.39 16.60
CA TRP A 580 -15.33 -34.09 17.74
C TRP A 580 -16.44 -35.04 17.31
N MET A 581 -17.29 -34.64 16.35
CA MET A 581 -18.30 -35.53 15.77
C MET A 581 -17.65 -36.76 15.10
N GLY A 582 -16.54 -36.57 14.39
CA GLY A 582 -15.79 -37.65 13.78
C GLY A 582 -15.22 -38.63 14.81
N ILE A 583 -14.68 -38.13 15.92
CA ILE A 583 -14.21 -38.97 17.03
C ILE A 583 -15.37 -39.76 17.64
N ALA A 584 -16.49 -39.10 17.92
CA ALA A 584 -17.68 -39.76 18.47
C ALA A 584 -18.16 -40.89 17.54
N ALA A 585 -18.20 -40.64 16.23
CA ALA A 585 -18.55 -41.66 15.25
C ALA A 585 -17.56 -42.85 15.28
N VAL A 586 -16.26 -42.59 15.30
CA VAL A 586 -15.24 -43.65 15.38
C VAL A 586 -15.40 -44.49 16.66
N LEU A 587 -15.65 -43.85 17.81
CA LEU A 587 -15.83 -44.56 19.09
C LEU A 587 -17.12 -45.40 19.12
N LEU A 588 -18.23 -44.86 18.62
CA LEU A 588 -19.50 -45.59 18.51
C LEU A 588 -19.39 -46.80 17.57
N ALA A 589 -18.68 -46.64 16.45
CA ALA A 589 -18.42 -47.74 15.51
C ALA A 589 -17.58 -48.85 16.16
N ARG A 590 -16.58 -48.49 16.99
CA ARG A 590 -15.77 -49.45 17.76
C ARG A 590 -16.56 -50.16 18.85
N ALA A 591 -17.55 -49.50 19.44
CA ALA A 591 -18.42 -50.08 20.47
C ALA A 591 -19.52 -51.00 19.92
N GLY A 592 -19.67 -51.12 18.59
CA GLY A 592 -20.73 -51.92 17.97
C GLY A 592 -22.13 -51.29 18.06
N CYS A 593 -22.21 -49.98 18.32
CA CYS A 593 -23.46 -49.24 18.53
C CYS A 593 -23.95 -48.47 17.28
N MET A 594 -23.40 -48.76 16.10
CA MET A 594 -23.74 -48.10 14.84
C MET A 594 -24.16 -49.06 13.74
#